data_AF-A0A848UDF8-F1
#
_entry.id   AF-A0A848UDF8-F1
#
_cell.length_a   1.000
_cell.length_b   1.000
_cell.length_c   1.000
_cell.angle_alpha   90.00
_cell.angle_beta   90.00
_cell.angle_gamma   90.00
#
_symmetry.space_group_name_H-M   'P 1'
#
loop_
_entity.id
_entity.type
_entity.pdbx_description
1 polymer ?
#
loop_
_entity_poly.entity_id
_entity_poly.type
_entity_poly.pdbx_seq_one_letter_code
_entity_poly.pdbx_strand_id
1 'polypeptide(L)'
;MPWTDHPSVTRLRRRSRPVDVLVETLDGFRRHQSGRNGAVLTYYGFLTLFPLFLAASTILGFVLEQRPEWRDDLVDSAVSSVPFIGDQIAGGRITGSWIALVIGLAAALWGSMKAFVGLQLAYDDVWEIVLDDRASFVTQRVRALVGLAVIGVSQIGTVALAAVVAEAGLPRFGQILLVVGGLVINTGVTATMYRFLTSASPS
;
A
#
# COMPACT_ATOMS: atom_id res chain seq x y z
N MET A 1 -30.93 -1.71 -23.49
CA MET A 1 -31.33 -0.96 -22.27
C MET A 1 -30.42 -1.36 -21.13
N PRO A 2 -29.86 -0.41 -20.38
CA PRO A 2 -29.24 -0.65 -19.08
C PRO A 2 -30.19 -1.43 -18.17
N TRP A 3 -29.65 -2.32 -17.33
CA TRP A 3 -30.44 -3.06 -16.35
C TRP A 3 -31.07 -2.14 -15.29
N THR A 4 -30.45 -0.97 -15.06
CA THR A 4 -30.90 0.10 -14.17
C THR A 4 -32.20 0.78 -14.62
N ASP A 5 -32.51 0.72 -15.93
CA ASP A 5 -33.71 1.33 -16.51
C ASP A 5 -34.93 0.39 -16.53
N HIS A 6 -34.77 -0.85 -16.06
CA HIS A 6 -35.86 -1.83 -16.07
C HIS A 6 -37.06 -1.33 -15.21
N PRO A 7 -38.32 -1.46 -15.67
CA PRO A 7 -39.50 -0.89 -14.99
C PRO A 7 -39.70 -1.34 -13.54
N SER A 8 -39.22 -2.54 -13.19
CA SER A 8 -39.25 -3.05 -11.81
C SER A 8 -38.19 -2.39 -10.94
N VAL A 9 -37.01 -2.14 -11.49
CA VAL A 9 -35.87 -1.51 -10.79
C VAL A 9 -36.16 -0.04 -10.54
N THR A 10 -36.64 0.69 -11.55
CA THR A 10 -37.00 2.11 -11.42
C THR A 10 -38.13 2.35 -10.42
N ARG A 11 -39.12 1.45 -10.34
CA ARG A 11 -40.16 1.48 -9.29
C ARG A 11 -39.58 1.32 -7.88
N LEU A 12 -38.62 0.42 -7.71
CA LEU A 12 -37.98 0.17 -6.42
C LEU A 12 -37.05 1.32 -6.02
N ARG A 13 -36.29 1.89 -6.97
CA ARG A 13 -35.46 3.10 -6.78
C ARG A 13 -36.29 4.29 -6.32
N ARG A 14 -37.43 4.58 -6.98
CA ARG A 14 -38.33 5.68 -6.60
C ARG A 14 -38.99 5.49 -5.24
N ARG A 15 -39.19 4.24 -4.79
CA ARG A 15 -39.85 3.92 -3.52
C ARG A 15 -38.95 4.15 -2.31
N SER A 16 -37.63 4.01 -2.45
CA SER A 16 -36.71 4.10 -1.32
C SER A 16 -35.33 4.63 -1.73
N ARG A 17 -34.93 5.75 -1.13
CA ARG A 17 -33.58 6.31 -1.22
C ARG A 17 -32.44 5.30 -1.01
N PRO A 18 -32.46 4.39 -0.01
CA PRO A 18 -31.36 3.44 0.16
C PRO A 18 -31.21 2.47 -1.02
N VAL A 19 -32.30 2.04 -1.64
CA VAL A 19 -32.24 1.18 -2.84
C VAL A 19 -31.69 1.95 -4.03
N ASP A 20 -32.07 3.22 -4.18
CA ASP A 20 -31.52 4.07 -5.24
C ASP A 20 -30.00 4.23 -5.13
N VAL A 21 -29.50 4.55 -3.93
CA VAL A 21 -28.05 4.66 -3.66
C VAL A 21 -27.33 3.33 -3.91
N LEU A 22 -27.91 2.20 -3.51
CA LEU A 22 -27.30 0.88 -3.73
C LEU A 22 -27.21 0.55 -5.22
N VAL A 23 -28.29 0.77 -5.97
CA VAL A 23 -28.33 0.52 -7.42
C VAL A 23 -27.35 1.43 -8.14
N GLU A 24 -27.31 2.72 -7.80
CA GLU A 24 -26.37 3.69 -8.39
C GLU A 24 -24.91 3.31 -8.10
N THR A 25 -24.62 2.85 -6.88
CA THR A 25 -23.28 2.39 -6.47
C THR A 25 -22.85 1.16 -7.27
N LEU A 26 -23.74 0.17 -7.43
CA LEU A 26 -23.45 -1.05 -8.21
C LEU A 26 -23.25 -0.73 -9.69
N ASP A 27 -24.06 0.19 -10.24
CA ASP A 27 -23.90 0.61 -11.63
C ASP A 27 -22.63 1.45 -11.82
N GLY A 28 -22.31 2.34 -10.88
CA GLY A 28 -21.03 3.06 -10.83
C GLY A 28 -19.82 2.12 -10.82
N PHE A 29 -19.79 1.14 -9.91
CA PHE A 29 -18.73 0.14 -9.82
C PHE A 29 -18.51 -0.61 -11.16
N ARG A 30 -19.60 -0.90 -11.88
CA ARG A 30 -19.55 -1.52 -13.21
C ARG A 30 -19.03 -0.54 -14.27
N ARG A 31 -19.58 0.68 -14.32
CA ARG A 31 -19.21 1.73 -15.29
C ARG A 31 -17.73 2.10 -15.18
N HIS A 32 -17.22 2.26 -13.97
CA HIS A 32 -15.83 2.62 -13.69
C HIS A 32 -14.88 1.42 -13.68
N GLN A 33 -15.35 0.23 -14.08
CA GLN A 33 -14.57 -1.02 -14.15
C GLN A 33 -13.76 -1.28 -12.87
N SER A 34 -14.32 -0.93 -11.72
CA SER A 34 -13.60 -0.91 -10.44
C SER A 34 -13.06 -2.27 -10.05
N GLY A 35 -13.73 -3.36 -10.46
CA GLY A 35 -13.22 -4.73 -10.30
C GLY A 35 -11.93 -5.00 -11.07
N ARG A 36 -11.84 -4.56 -12.33
CA ARG A 36 -10.62 -4.67 -13.14
C ARG A 36 -9.49 -3.84 -12.53
N ASN A 37 -9.81 -2.61 -12.14
CA ASN A 37 -8.84 -1.68 -11.56
C ASN A 37 -8.30 -2.21 -10.21
N GLY A 38 -9.17 -2.78 -9.37
CA GLY A 38 -8.79 -3.48 -8.16
C GLY A 38 -7.92 -4.71 -8.42
N ALA A 39 -8.23 -5.52 -9.45
CA ALA A 39 -7.41 -6.67 -9.82
C ALA A 39 -6.00 -6.26 -10.26
N VAL A 40 -5.85 -5.17 -11.02
CA VAL A 40 -4.55 -4.62 -11.43
C VAL A 40 -3.74 -4.17 -10.21
N LEU A 41 -4.37 -3.46 -9.28
CA LEU A 41 -3.72 -3.01 -8.04
C LEU A 41 -3.24 -4.20 -7.20
N THR A 42 -4.09 -5.21 -7.01
CA THR A 42 -3.76 -6.44 -6.29
C THR A 42 -2.64 -7.21 -6.99
N TYR A 43 -2.71 -7.38 -8.31
CA TYR A 43 -1.69 -8.10 -9.08
C TYR A 43 -0.31 -7.48 -8.88
N TYR A 44 -0.18 -6.17 -9.10
CA TYR A 44 1.10 -5.49 -8.93
C TYR A 44 1.51 -5.37 -7.46
N GLY A 45 0.57 -5.22 -6.53
CA GLY A 45 0.86 -5.20 -5.10
C GLY A 45 1.36 -6.54 -4.55
N PHE A 46 0.80 -7.67 -5.00
CA PHE A 46 1.32 -8.99 -4.64
C PHE A 46 2.66 -9.28 -5.32
N LEU A 47 2.81 -8.85 -6.58
CA LEU A 47 4.05 -9.03 -7.33
C LEU A 47 5.25 -8.37 -6.62
N THR A 48 5.05 -7.28 -5.88
CA THR A 48 6.12 -6.60 -5.15
C THR A 48 6.49 -7.25 -3.82
N LEU A 49 5.65 -8.15 -3.29
CA LEU A 49 5.94 -8.82 -2.01
C LEU A 49 7.19 -9.69 -2.10
N PHE A 50 7.31 -10.52 -3.13
CA PHE A 50 8.49 -11.37 -3.34
C PHE A 50 9.81 -10.59 -3.40
N PRO A 51 9.95 -9.56 -4.25
CA PRO A 51 11.18 -8.78 -4.30
C PRO A 51 11.43 -7.96 -3.03
N LEU A 52 10.37 -7.51 -2.33
CA LEU A 52 10.53 -6.88 -1.00
C LEU A 52 11.03 -7.87 0.05
N PHE A 53 10.52 -9.10 0.06
CA PHE A 53 11.02 -10.15 0.95
C PHE A 53 12.48 -10.49 0.66
N LEU A 54 12.85 -10.57 -0.62
CA LEU A 54 14.25 -10.77 -1.02
C LEU A 54 15.15 -9.62 -0.53
N ALA A 55 14.71 -8.38 -0.70
CA ALA A 55 15.45 -7.22 -0.23
C ALA A 55 15.58 -7.23 1.30
N ALA A 56 14.49 -7.52 2.02
CA ALA A 56 14.47 -7.60 3.48
C ALA A 56 15.37 -8.71 4.02
N SER A 57 15.29 -9.92 3.46
CA SER A 57 16.15 -11.04 3.87
C SER A 57 17.61 -10.76 3.60
N THR A 58 17.91 -10.09 2.48
CA THR A 58 19.28 -9.69 2.13
C THR A 58 19.82 -8.63 3.09
N ILE A 59 19.03 -7.60 3.41
CA ILE A 59 19.38 -6.58 4.42
C ILE A 59 19.63 -7.25 5.76
N LEU A 60 18.75 -8.17 6.17
CA LEU A 60 18.90 -8.93 7.40
C LEU A 60 20.20 -9.75 7.40
N GLY A 61 20.56 -10.36 6.27
CA GLY A 61 21.83 -11.06 6.09
C GLY A 61 23.04 -10.16 6.36
N PHE A 62 23.08 -8.98 5.76
CA PHE A 62 24.15 -8.02 6.01
C PHE A 62 24.22 -7.55 7.47
N VAL A 63 23.06 -7.39 8.13
CA VAL A 63 23.01 -7.01 9.56
C VAL A 63 23.53 -8.14 10.44
N LEU A 64 23.10 -9.38 10.20
CA LEU A 64 23.53 -10.56 10.96
C LEU A 64 25.01 -10.91 10.73
N GLU A 65 25.55 -10.66 9.54
CA GLU A 65 26.99 -10.79 9.27
C GLU A 65 27.84 -9.85 10.13
N GLN A 66 27.31 -8.66 10.46
CA GLN A 66 27.98 -7.68 11.31
C GLN A 66 27.70 -7.86 12.80
N ARG A 67 26.54 -8.44 13.16
CA ARG A 67 26.07 -8.67 14.54
C ARG A 67 25.49 -10.07 14.69
N PRO A 68 26.33 -11.12 14.68
CA PRO A 68 25.87 -12.50 14.77
C PRO A 68 25.10 -12.78 16.08
N GLU A 69 25.37 -12.03 17.15
CA GLU A 69 24.67 -12.13 18.43
C GLU A 69 23.16 -11.84 18.36
N TRP A 70 22.69 -11.08 17.36
CA TRP A 70 21.26 -10.76 17.22
C TRP A 70 20.45 -11.91 16.60
N ARG A 71 21.12 -12.97 16.15
CA ARG A 71 20.47 -14.12 15.51
C ARG A 71 19.51 -14.83 16.47
N ASP A 72 19.92 -15.02 17.73
CA ASP A 72 19.12 -15.73 18.73
C ASP A 72 17.89 -14.89 19.13
N ASP A 73 18.07 -13.58 19.32
CA ASP A 73 16.97 -12.64 19.60
C ASP A 73 15.92 -12.61 18.48
N LEU A 74 16.37 -12.75 17.22
CA LEU A 74 15.49 -12.74 16.04
C LEU A 74 14.69 -14.03 15.88
N VAL A 75 15.22 -15.18 16.31
CA VAL A 75 14.51 -16.47 16.30
C VAL A 75 13.30 -16.43 17.23
N ASP A 76 13.43 -15.79 18.39
CA ASP A 76 12.34 -15.63 19.35
C ASP A 76 11.42 -14.43 19.06
N SER A 77 11.73 -13.65 18.01
CA SER A 77 10.98 -12.45 17.63
C SER A 77 9.85 -12.72 16.62
N ALA A 78 9.02 -11.70 16.38
CA ALA A 78 8.00 -11.73 15.32
C ALA A 78 8.56 -12.00 13.91
N VAL A 79 9.87 -11.83 13.67
CA VAL A 79 10.51 -12.09 12.38
C VAL A 79 10.52 -13.59 12.06
N SER A 80 10.59 -14.48 13.06
CA SER A 80 10.55 -15.93 12.84
C SER A 80 9.19 -16.43 12.35
N SER A 81 8.12 -15.66 12.60
CA SER A 81 6.77 -15.95 12.13
C SER A 81 6.56 -15.62 10.65
N VAL A 82 7.53 -14.96 9.99
CA VAL A 82 7.42 -14.60 8.57
C VAL A 82 7.75 -15.82 7.71
N PRO A 83 6.80 -16.29 6.87
CA PRO A 83 7.04 -17.41 5.95
C PRO A 83 8.29 -17.16 5.09
N PHE A 84 9.02 -18.22 4.77
CA PHE A 84 10.27 -18.20 3.97
C PHE A 84 11.49 -17.55 4.63
N ILE A 85 11.32 -16.62 5.58
CA ILE A 85 12.44 -15.99 6.29
C ILE A 85 12.83 -16.81 7.52
N GLY A 86 11.86 -17.25 8.33
CA GLY A 86 12.11 -18.02 9.57
C GLY A 86 12.96 -19.28 9.35
N ASP A 87 12.64 -20.08 8.34
CA ASP A 87 13.39 -21.30 8.00
C ASP A 87 14.84 -21.00 7.57
N GLN A 88 15.06 -19.86 6.89
CA GLN A 88 16.40 -19.45 6.47
C GLN A 88 17.23 -18.94 7.66
N ILE A 89 16.60 -18.27 8.63
CA ILE A 89 17.24 -17.85 9.89
C ILE A 89 17.66 -19.10 10.68
N ALA A 90 16.73 -20.03 10.91
CA ALA A 90 16.96 -21.25 11.71
C ALA A 90 18.01 -22.18 11.08
N GLY A 91 18.06 -22.25 9.75
CA GLY A 91 19.06 -23.02 9.02
C GLY A 91 20.42 -22.31 8.87
N GLY A 92 20.58 -21.06 9.32
CA GLY A 92 21.82 -20.30 9.20
C GLY A 92 22.19 -19.88 7.77
N ARG A 93 21.24 -19.92 6.82
CA ARG A 93 21.48 -19.76 5.36
C ARG A 93 21.25 -18.34 4.84
N ILE A 94 20.97 -17.37 5.71
CA ILE A 94 20.81 -15.98 5.29
C ILE A 94 22.19 -15.38 5.07
N THR A 95 22.50 -15.08 3.82
CA THR A 95 23.70 -14.36 3.41
C THR A 95 23.33 -13.07 2.69
N GLY A 96 24.11 -12.01 2.91
CA GLY A 96 23.95 -10.76 2.20
C GLY A 96 24.42 -10.89 0.75
N SER A 97 23.60 -10.46 -0.22
CA SER A 97 23.96 -10.39 -1.64
C SER A 97 23.57 -9.05 -2.23
N TRP A 98 24.56 -8.23 -2.57
CA TRP A 98 24.31 -6.88 -3.12
C TRP A 98 23.52 -6.95 -4.44
N ILE A 99 23.76 -7.98 -5.24
CA ILE A 99 23.03 -8.24 -6.48
C ILE A 99 21.56 -8.54 -6.18
N ALA A 100 21.28 -9.43 -5.20
CA ALA A 100 19.92 -9.75 -4.81
C ALA A 100 19.18 -8.53 -4.25
N LEU A 101 19.87 -7.68 -3.47
CA LEU A 101 19.31 -6.45 -2.93
C LEU A 101 18.93 -5.47 -4.04
N VAL A 102 19.84 -5.19 -4.97
CA VAL A 102 19.58 -4.24 -6.08
C VAL A 102 18.46 -4.74 -6.97
N ILE A 103 18.46 -6.03 -7.33
CA ILE A 103 17.40 -6.63 -8.16
C ILE A 103 16.06 -6.62 -7.41
N GLY A 104 16.05 -6.99 -6.14
CA GLY A 104 14.86 -6.95 -5.29
C GLY A 104 14.28 -5.55 -5.19
N LEU A 105 15.10 -4.55 -4.85
CA LEU A 105 14.64 -3.16 -4.77
C LEU A 105 14.18 -2.62 -6.13
N ALA A 106 14.88 -2.90 -7.22
CA ALA A 106 14.48 -2.46 -8.55
C ALA A 106 13.13 -3.08 -8.99
N ALA A 107 12.95 -4.38 -8.75
CA ALA A 107 11.71 -5.08 -9.07
C ALA A 107 10.54 -4.61 -8.18
N ALA A 108 10.78 -4.42 -6.89
CA ALA A 108 9.79 -3.88 -5.96
C ALA A 108 9.39 -2.45 -6.32
N LEU A 109 10.35 -1.60 -6.68
CA LEU A 109 10.12 -0.23 -7.13
C LEU A 109 9.28 -0.21 -8.42
N TRP A 110 9.65 -1.05 -9.40
CA TRP A 110 8.94 -1.15 -10.66
C TRP A 110 7.49 -1.63 -10.47
N GLY A 111 7.26 -2.68 -9.69
CA GLY A 111 5.92 -3.20 -9.41
C GLY A 111 5.08 -2.21 -8.61
N SER A 112 5.66 -1.53 -7.62
CA SER A 112 4.94 -0.54 -6.82
C SER A 112 4.55 0.66 -7.67
N MET A 113 5.46 1.15 -8.53
CA MET A 113 5.14 2.21 -9.48
C MET A 113 3.97 1.83 -10.40
N LYS A 114 3.93 0.59 -10.91
CA LYS A 114 2.80 0.08 -11.71
C LYS A 114 1.49 0.04 -10.92
N ALA A 115 1.53 -0.42 -9.68
CA ALA A 115 0.38 -0.44 -8.77
C ALA A 115 -0.19 0.97 -8.55
N PHE A 116 0.67 1.95 -8.25
CA PHE A 116 0.28 3.34 -8.05
C PHE A 116 -0.22 4.04 -9.31
N VAL A 117 0.34 3.74 -10.48
CA VAL A 117 -0.21 4.22 -11.75
C VAL A 117 -1.60 3.62 -12.00
N GLY A 118 -1.78 2.33 -11.72
CA GLY A 118 -3.10 1.68 -11.78
C GLY A 118 -4.12 2.32 -10.82
N LEU A 119 -3.69 2.69 -9.61
CA LEU A 119 -4.51 3.40 -8.64
C LEU A 119 -4.91 4.80 -9.12
N GLN A 120 -3.99 5.55 -9.73
CA GLN A 120 -4.29 6.86 -10.33
C GLN A 120 -5.34 6.74 -11.43
N LEU A 121 -5.18 5.77 -12.34
CA LEU A 121 -6.16 5.50 -13.40
C LEU A 121 -7.53 5.09 -12.82
N ALA A 122 -7.54 4.32 -11.73
CA ALA A 122 -8.76 3.96 -11.04
C ALA A 122 -9.48 5.19 -10.46
N TYR A 123 -8.74 6.13 -9.87
CA TYR A 123 -9.30 7.39 -9.40
C TYR A 123 -9.84 8.25 -10.55
N ASP A 124 -9.09 8.36 -11.64
CA ASP A 124 -9.53 9.12 -12.82
C ASP A 124 -10.80 8.51 -13.46
N ASP A 125 -10.94 7.18 -13.44
CA ASP A 125 -12.16 6.48 -13.90
C ASP A 125 -13.35 6.76 -12.99
N VAL A 126 -13.18 6.72 -11.66
CA VAL A 126 -14.26 7.00 -10.67
C VAL A 126 -14.69 8.47 -10.70
N TRP A 127 -13.75 9.38 -10.92
CA TRP A 127 -14.02 10.82 -11.08
C TRP A 127 -14.47 11.19 -12.50
N GLU A 128 -14.63 10.21 -13.40
CA GLU A 128 -15.11 10.41 -14.77
C GLU A 128 -14.33 11.46 -15.57
N ILE A 129 -13.01 11.51 -15.33
CA ILE A 129 -12.13 12.49 -15.98
C ILE A 129 -11.92 12.10 -17.44
N VAL A 130 -12.15 13.06 -18.34
CA VAL A 130 -11.97 12.92 -19.79
C VAL A 130 -10.50 12.54 -20.07
N LEU A 131 -10.27 11.64 -21.03
CA LEU A 131 -8.93 11.08 -21.28
C LEU A 131 -7.85 12.16 -21.53
N ASP A 132 -8.21 13.25 -22.22
CA ASP A 132 -7.28 14.34 -22.55
C ASP A 132 -6.92 15.22 -21.33
N ASP A 133 -7.75 15.22 -20.28
CA ASP A 133 -7.52 15.96 -19.04
C ASP A 133 -6.73 15.13 -18.00
N ARG A 134 -6.49 13.84 -18.28
CA ARG A 134 -5.75 12.96 -17.38
C ARG A 134 -4.26 13.34 -17.34
N ALA A 135 -3.63 13.05 -16.21
CA ALA A 135 -2.20 13.33 -16.02
C ALA A 135 -1.35 12.64 -17.10
N SER A 136 -0.32 13.34 -17.61
CA SER A 136 0.59 12.78 -18.61
C SER A 136 1.35 11.54 -18.11
N PHE A 137 1.87 10.74 -19.04
CA PHE A 137 2.65 9.53 -18.72
C PHE A 137 3.80 9.76 -17.72
N VAL A 138 4.50 10.89 -17.85
CA VAL A 138 5.62 11.25 -16.96
C VAL A 138 5.08 11.71 -15.61
N THR A 139 4.05 12.57 -15.62
CA THR A 139 3.41 13.08 -14.39
C THR A 139 2.88 11.94 -13.51
N GLN A 140 2.23 10.93 -14.10
CA GLN A 140 1.71 9.77 -13.36
C GLN A 140 2.83 8.98 -12.66
N ARG A 141 3.99 8.83 -13.29
CA ARG A 141 5.15 8.13 -12.72
C ARG A 141 5.79 8.91 -11.59
N VAL A 142 5.95 10.21 -11.77
CA VAL A 142 6.46 11.10 -10.70
C VAL A 142 5.52 11.05 -9.50
N ARG A 143 4.20 11.17 -9.71
CA ARG A 143 3.19 11.03 -8.64
C ARG A 143 3.23 9.67 -7.96
N ALA A 144 3.42 8.59 -8.72
CA ALA A 144 3.59 7.25 -8.18
C ALA A 144 4.83 7.12 -7.29
N LEU A 145 5.97 7.68 -7.72
CA LEU A 145 7.21 7.71 -6.93
C LEU A 145 7.07 8.55 -5.67
N VAL A 146 6.39 9.71 -5.74
CA VAL A 146 6.06 10.52 -4.56
C VAL A 146 5.18 9.72 -3.59
N GLY A 147 4.13 9.07 -4.08
CA GLY A 147 3.27 8.22 -3.25
C GLY A 147 4.05 7.09 -2.56
N LEU A 148 4.96 6.44 -3.29
CA LEU A 148 5.82 5.40 -2.73
C LEU A 148 6.79 5.95 -1.68
N ALA A 149 7.41 7.11 -1.94
CA ALA A 149 8.28 7.78 -0.98
C ALA A 149 7.53 8.16 0.30
N VAL A 150 6.31 8.67 0.19
CA VAL A 150 5.44 8.99 1.33
C VAL A 150 5.14 7.74 2.17
N ILE A 151 4.77 6.62 1.53
CA ILE A 151 4.59 5.35 2.25
C ILE A 151 5.90 4.93 2.93
N GLY A 152 7.01 4.88 2.20
CA GLY A 152 8.30 4.44 2.75
C GLY A 152 8.75 5.28 3.96
N VAL A 153 8.68 6.61 3.84
CA VAL A 153 9.01 7.54 4.94
C VAL A 153 8.07 7.35 6.13
N SER A 154 6.77 7.10 5.89
CA SER A 154 5.82 6.84 6.96
C SER A 154 6.12 5.58 7.76
N GLN A 155 6.63 4.52 7.10
CA GLN A 155 7.03 3.29 7.78
C GLN A 155 8.24 3.54 8.67
N ILE A 156 9.24 4.28 8.17
CA ILE A 156 10.40 4.69 8.98
C ILE A 156 9.93 5.52 10.18
N GLY A 157 9.02 6.47 9.97
CA GLY A 157 8.43 7.27 11.05
C GLY A 157 7.69 6.44 12.09
N THR A 158 6.99 5.39 11.66
CA THR A 158 6.28 4.46 12.55
C THR A 158 7.25 3.64 13.39
N VAL A 159 8.33 3.14 12.79
CA VAL A 159 9.39 2.41 13.51
C VAL A 159 10.12 3.33 14.49
N ALA A 160 10.43 4.57 14.08
CA ALA A 160 11.06 5.55 14.96
C ALA A 160 10.17 5.92 16.15
N LEU A 161 8.86 6.10 15.92
CA LEU A 161 7.88 6.32 16.98
C LEU A 161 7.85 5.15 17.97
N ALA A 162 7.83 3.92 17.46
CA ALA A 162 7.88 2.72 18.29
C ALA A 162 9.15 2.64 19.14
N ALA A 163 10.31 2.94 18.55
CA ALA A 163 11.59 2.94 19.25
C ALA A 163 11.64 3.99 20.37
N VAL A 164 11.17 5.22 20.11
CA VAL A 164 11.12 6.30 21.12
C VAL A 164 10.19 5.92 22.28
N VAL A 165 9.03 5.33 21.97
CA VAL A 165 8.08 4.89 23.00
C VAL A 165 8.64 3.76 23.86
N ALA A 166 9.33 2.81 23.24
CA ALA A 166 9.98 1.70 23.95
C ALA A 166 11.03 2.23 24.94
N GLU A 167 11.87 3.17 24.51
CA GLU A 167 12.91 3.78 25.35
C GLU A 167 12.32 4.62 26.52
N ALA A 168 11.20 5.30 26.28
CA ALA A 168 10.57 6.14 27.30
C ALA A 168 10.03 5.36 28.51
N GLY A 169 9.84 4.04 28.40
CA GLY A 169 9.48 3.18 29.54
C GLY A 169 8.11 3.47 30.18
N LEU A 170 7.18 4.12 29.47
CA LEU A 170 5.85 4.50 29.98
C LEU A 170 4.77 3.56 29.45
N PRO A 171 4.22 2.59 30.23
CA PRO A 171 3.36 1.54 29.68
C PRO A 171 2.03 2.05 29.11
N ARG A 172 1.30 2.89 29.87
CA ARG A 172 -0.02 3.40 29.45
C ARG A 172 0.08 4.60 28.50
N PHE A 173 0.99 5.54 28.78
CA PHE A 173 1.19 6.71 27.92
C PHE A 173 1.86 6.33 26.60
N GLY A 174 2.77 5.35 26.60
CA GLY A 174 3.39 4.82 25.39
C GLY A 174 2.38 4.18 24.44
N GLN A 175 1.46 3.37 24.96
CA GLN A 175 0.38 2.79 24.14
C GLN A 175 -0.51 3.86 23.51
N ILE A 176 -0.92 4.88 24.28
CA ILE A 176 -1.71 6.00 23.74
C ILE A 176 -0.91 6.74 22.66
N LEU A 177 0.37 7.01 22.89
CA LEU A 177 1.24 7.71 21.95
C LEU A 177 1.45 6.91 20.66
N LEU A 178 1.57 5.59 20.73
CA LEU A 178 1.64 4.71 19.55
C LEU A 178 0.35 4.72 18.74
N VAL A 179 -0.79 4.63 19.41
CA VAL A 179 -2.10 4.64 18.75
C VAL A 179 -2.36 6.00 18.10
N VAL A 180 -2.19 7.09 18.85
CA VAL A 180 -2.44 8.45 18.36
C VAL A 180 -1.42 8.84 17.30
N GLY A 181 -0.13 8.59 17.54
CA GLY A 181 0.93 8.88 16.58
C GLY A 181 0.78 8.06 15.31
N GLY A 182 0.47 6.76 15.43
CA GLY A 182 0.16 5.90 14.30
C GLY A 182 -1.06 6.40 13.51
N LEU A 183 -2.13 6.82 14.20
CA LEU A 183 -3.31 7.40 13.56
C LEU A 183 -2.98 8.68 12.80
N VAL A 184 -2.18 9.57 13.39
CA VAL A 184 -1.74 10.82 12.76
C VAL A 184 -0.90 10.54 11.52
N ILE A 185 0.07 9.62 11.61
CA ILE A 185 0.90 9.20 10.48
C ILE A 185 0.03 8.64 9.35
N ASN A 186 -0.84 7.67 9.65
CA ASN A 186 -1.71 7.06 8.64
C ASN A 186 -2.66 8.08 8.00
N THR A 187 -3.29 8.94 8.81
CA THR A 187 -4.17 10.00 8.31
C THR A 187 -3.40 10.96 7.40
N GLY A 188 -2.19 11.37 7.80
CA GLY A 188 -1.32 12.22 7.00
C GLY A 188 -0.90 11.58 5.68
N VAL A 189 -0.55 10.29 5.70
CA VAL A 189 -0.23 9.51 4.49
C VAL A 189 -1.44 9.47 3.57
N THR A 190 -2.61 9.07 4.06
CA THR A 190 -3.84 9.00 3.26
C THR A 190 -4.20 10.35 2.67
N ALA A 191 -4.18 11.43 3.46
CA ALA A 191 -4.46 12.78 2.98
C ALA A 191 -3.46 13.23 1.90
N THR A 192 -2.18 12.91 2.08
CA THR A 192 -1.13 13.19 1.10
C THR A 192 -1.35 12.40 -0.19
N MET A 193 -1.65 11.10 -0.08
CA MET A 193 -1.94 10.24 -1.23
C MET A 193 -3.13 10.78 -2.02
N TYR A 194 -4.23 11.14 -1.36
CA TYR A 194 -5.38 11.76 -2.05
C TYR A 194 -4.97 13.05 -2.76
N ARG A 195 -4.27 13.96 -2.08
CA ARG A 195 -3.86 15.24 -2.67
C ARG A 195 -2.95 15.09 -3.90
N PHE A 196 -2.03 14.14 -3.89
CA PHE A 196 -1.00 14.00 -4.93
C PHE A 196 -1.36 13.01 -6.04
N LEU A 197 -2.23 12.02 -5.78
CA LEU A 197 -2.59 11.00 -6.76
C LEU A 197 -3.84 11.35 -7.58
N THR A 198 -4.74 12.20 -7.08
CA THR A 198 -5.92 12.58 -7.87
C THR A 198 -5.60 13.71 -8.85
N SER A 199 -6.04 13.57 -10.10
CA SER A 199 -5.95 14.64 -11.09
C SER A 199 -7.12 15.63 -11.01
N ALA A 200 -8.20 15.28 -10.32
CA ALA A 200 -9.33 16.16 -10.05
C ALA A 200 -8.90 17.41 -9.25
N SER A 201 -9.15 18.60 -9.79
CA SER A 201 -9.12 19.84 -9.01
C SER A 201 -10.43 19.97 -8.23
N PRO A 202 -10.40 20.31 -6.93
CA PRO A 202 -11.62 20.69 -6.23
C PRO A 202 -12.20 21.93 -6.93
N SER A 203 -13.45 21.82 -7.39
CA SER A 203 -14.24 22.93 -7.92
C SER A 203 -14.72 23.87 -6.83
#